data_AF-A0A2T0Q1Y1-F1
#
_entry.id   AF-A0A2T0Q1Y1-F1
#
_cell.length_a   1.000
_cell.length_b   1.000
_cell.length_c   1.000
_cell.angle_alpha   90.00
_cell.angle_beta   90.00
_cell.angle_gamma   90.00
#
_symmetry.space_group_name_H-M   'P 1'
#
loop_
_entity.id
_entity.type
_entity.pdbx_description
1 polymer ?
#
loop_
_entity_poly.entity_id
_entity_poly.type
_entity_poly.pdbx_seq_one_letter_code
_entity_poly.pdbx_strand_id
1 'polypeptide(L)'
;MSTRRSFLAGSAGLLGAAALGGAAFLRPAPALGDAVRPAAPLSRNVHAFYYSWYANPQVTGEWLHWQQGGFTPPADIGSDFYPVLGAYDSGDFAGAVARHMAWLSQAGIGVICYSWWGRGDHTDRVAPGVLDAAQAHGIQVNWHLEPHAGRTSARAVIEDIAYIEETYGSHPAFYRAADLGNRGAYYVFQSLFIADWSPIAALRDEVIIMSQTTDVSRSQDFGGMYTYDAIAAAAGNPEWEGAGEWCAANGRVWAPSVGPGYIDDRAVPGNTTPTVDRENGAVYDRCWEYALREDMGGPPTWVSVTSFNEWHEGSQLEPATASPPGSAPYLDYEGAYGRTGTGAETAYLDRTAYWVERYEAVRAARR
;
A
#
# COMPACT_ATOMS: atom_id res chain seq x y z
N MET A 1 -10.91 18.69 -11.77
CA MET A 1 -10.17 17.46 -11.43
C MET A 1 -9.00 17.86 -10.54
N SER A 2 -9.11 17.60 -9.24
CA SER A 2 -8.09 17.96 -8.24
C SER A 2 -6.95 16.94 -8.30
N THR A 3 -6.02 17.10 -9.24
CA THR A 3 -4.86 16.21 -9.36
C THR A 3 -3.85 16.50 -8.26
N ARG A 4 -3.23 15.48 -7.65
CA ARG A 4 -2.17 15.49 -6.60
C ARG A 4 -1.00 16.49 -6.80
N ARG A 5 -0.91 17.20 -7.93
CA ARG A 5 0.07 18.26 -8.27
C ARG A 5 0.26 19.33 -7.19
N SER A 6 -0.68 19.49 -6.25
CA SER A 6 -0.62 20.51 -5.19
C SER A 6 -0.43 19.96 -3.77
N PHE A 7 -0.32 18.64 -3.56
CA PHE A 7 -0.40 18.05 -2.21
C PHE A 7 0.85 17.32 -1.72
N LEU A 8 1.81 16.97 -2.59
CA LEU A 8 3.10 16.38 -2.18
C LEU A 8 4.13 17.42 -1.69
N ALA A 9 3.86 18.72 -1.86
CA ALA A 9 4.71 19.79 -1.34
C ALA A 9 4.62 19.98 0.20
N GLY A 10 3.82 19.17 0.91
CA GLY A 10 3.46 19.40 2.32
C GLY A 10 4.01 18.40 3.36
N SER A 11 4.68 17.31 2.96
CA SER A 11 5.14 16.26 3.88
C SER A 11 6.64 16.31 4.23
N ALA A 12 7.39 17.28 3.69
CA ALA A 12 8.79 17.51 4.07
C ALA A 12 8.86 18.30 5.40
N GLY A 13 8.65 17.62 6.52
CA GLY A 13 8.71 18.23 7.85
C GLY A 13 9.28 17.29 8.90
N LEU A 14 10.59 17.46 9.16
CA LEU A 14 11.39 16.93 10.28
C LEU A 14 12.01 15.53 10.10
N LEU A 15 13.01 15.41 9.23
CA LEU A 15 14.09 14.43 9.40
C LEU A 15 15.29 15.13 10.06
N GLY A 16 15.48 14.87 11.35
CA GLY A 16 16.66 15.30 12.09
C GLY A 16 17.88 14.46 11.69
N ALA A 17 18.97 15.12 11.34
CA ALA A 17 20.24 14.46 11.04
C ALA A 17 20.82 13.78 12.30
N ALA A 18 21.00 12.47 12.26
CA ALA A 18 21.88 11.76 13.19
C ALA A 18 22.65 10.64 12.47
N ALA A 19 23.92 10.54 12.83
CA ALA A 19 24.96 9.82 12.09
C ALA A 19 24.99 8.31 12.34
N LEU A 20 25.52 7.64 11.31
CA LEU A 20 26.01 6.26 11.19
C LEU A 20 26.40 5.54 12.49
N GLY A 21 25.83 4.35 12.69
CA GLY A 21 26.30 3.38 13.67
C GLY A 21 25.83 1.95 13.41
N GLY A 22 26.76 1.07 13.01
CA GLY A 22 26.69 -0.37 13.26
C GLY A 22 25.99 -1.24 12.21
N ALA A 23 26.70 -1.56 11.11
CA ALA A 23 26.31 -2.67 10.24
C ALA A 23 26.52 -4.02 10.97
N ALA A 24 25.44 -4.57 11.52
CA ALA A 24 25.38 -6.00 11.78
C ALA A 24 25.25 -6.71 10.42
N PHE A 25 26.25 -7.52 10.06
CA PHE A 25 26.23 -8.32 8.83
C PHE A 25 25.01 -9.27 8.85
N LEU A 26 23.95 -8.88 8.14
CA LEU A 26 22.78 -9.70 7.88
C LEU A 26 23.16 -10.83 6.93
N ARG A 27 22.71 -12.06 7.24
CA ARG A 27 22.80 -13.18 6.31
C ARG A 27 21.86 -12.88 5.13
N PRO A 28 22.33 -12.97 3.88
CA PRO A 28 21.44 -12.82 2.74
C PRO A 28 20.34 -13.88 2.81
N ALA A 29 19.11 -13.47 2.57
CA ALA A 29 18.02 -14.41 2.47
C ALA A 29 18.25 -15.36 1.28
N PRO A 30 17.78 -16.62 1.35
CA PRO A 30 17.98 -17.57 0.28
C PRO A 30 17.29 -17.09 -1.01
N ALA A 31 17.95 -17.32 -2.14
CA ALA A 31 17.35 -17.13 -3.46
C ALA A 31 16.05 -17.96 -3.57
N LEU A 32 15.04 -17.38 -4.21
CA LEU A 32 13.79 -18.09 -4.50
C LEU A 32 14.08 -19.14 -5.57
N GLY A 33 14.00 -20.43 -5.23
CA GLY A 33 14.12 -21.51 -6.21
C GLY A 33 12.88 -21.64 -7.10
N ASP A 34 13.04 -22.18 -8.31
CA ASP A 34 11.98 -22.31 -9.34
C ASP A 34 10.87 -23.33 -9.03
N ALA A 35 10.75 -23.81 -7.79
CA ALA A 35 9.79 -24.83 -7.43
C ALA A 35 8.38 -24.24 -7.27
N VAL A 36 7.40 -24.82 -7.98
CA VAL A 36 5.97 -24.52 -7.82
C VAL A 36 5.54 -24.90 -6.39
N ARG A 37 5.41 -23.90 -5.52
CA ARG A 37 4.87 -24.06 -4.17
C ARG A 37 3.33 -24.12 -4.23
N PRO A 38 2.66 -24.99 -3.46
CA PRO A 38 1.22 -24.90 -3.30
C PRO A 38 0.87 -23.52 -2.74
N ALA A 39 -0.20 -22.90 -3.26
CA ALA A 39 -0.61 -21.57 -2.83
C ALA A 39 -0.92 -21.57 -1.33
N ALA A 40 -0.15 -20.80 -0.56
CA ALA A 40 -0.44 -20.56 0.85
C ALA A 40 -1.80 -19.87 1.00
N PRO A 41 -2.54 -20.09 2.11
CA PRO A 41 -3.78 -19.38 2.35
C PRO A 41 -3.53 -17.87 2.42
N LEU A 42 -4.47 -17.07 1.88
CA LEU A 42 -4.39 -15.62 1.89
C LEU A 42 -4.40 -15.08 3.32
N SER A 43 -3.48 -14.15 3.61
CA SER A 43 -3.44 -13.47 4.91
C SER A 43 -4.44 -12.32 4.96
N ARG A 44 -5.41 -12.40 5.89
CA ARG A 44 -6.32 -11.29 6.22
C ARG A 44 -5.69 -10.19 7.07
N ASN A 45 -4.40 -10.32 7.35
CA ASN A 45 -3.62 -9.43 8.21
C ASN A 45 -2.53 -8.70 7.41
N VAL A 46 -2.42 -8.95 6.10
CA VAL A 46 -1.54 -8.20 5.20
C VAL A 46 -2.40 -7.41 4.22
N HIS A 47 -2.25 -6.10 4.25
CA HIS A 47 -3.09 -5.14 3.53
C HIS A 47 -2.24 -4.39 2.49
N ALA A 48 -2.48 -4.55 1.19
CA ALA A 48 -1.73 -3.81 0.18
C ALA A 48 -2.47 -2.55 -0.29
N PHE A 49 -1.82 -1.38 -0.26
CA PHE A 49 -2.40 -0.16 -0.84
C PHE A 49 -2.62 -0.35 -2.34
N TYR A 50 -3.85 -0.09 -2.78
CA TYR A 50 -4.32 -0.37 -4.13
C TYR A 50 -5.01 0.86 -4.73
N TYR A 51 -4.64 1.21 -5.94
CA TYR A 51 -5.04 2.43 -6.63
C TYR A 51 -5.79 2.08 -7.91
N SER A 52 -7.06 2.48 -7.95
CA SER A 52 -8.00 2.22 -9.03
C SER A 52 -8.26 3.46 -9.90
N TRP A 53 -7.28 4.37 -9.99
CA TRP A 53 -7.45 5.68 -10.63
C TRP A 53 -6.91 5.75 -12.06
N TYR A 54 -6.30 4.68 -12.54
CA TYR A 54 -5.68 4.62 -13.88
C TYR A 54 -6.76 4.36 -14.90
N ALA A 55 -6.75 5.10 -16.01
CA ALA A 55 -7.74 4.92 -17.07
C ALA A 55 -7.16 5.16 -18.45
N ASN A 56 -7.76 4.54 -19.47
CA ASN A 56 -7.37 4.71 -20.86
C ASN A 56 -8.58 4.99 -21.79
N PRO A 57 -8.34 5.53 -23.00
CA PRO A 57 -9.40 5.86 -23.95
C PRO A 57 -10.22 4.67 -24.46
N GLN A 58 -9.70 3.46 -24.36
CA GLN A 58 -10.38 2.26 -24.87
C GLN A 58 -11.51 1.81 -23.94
N VAL A 59 -11.35 1.98 -22.63
CA VAL A 59 -12.31 1.52 -21.62
C VAL A 59 -13.09 2.68 -21.00
N THR A 60 -12.41 3.66 -20.40
CA THR A 60 -13.06 4.81 -19.76
C THR A 60 -13.30 5.99 -20.73
N GLY A 61 -12.61 6.02 -21.89
CA GLY A 61 -12.79 7.06 -22.89
C GLY A 61 -11.82 8.25 -22.77
N GLU A 62 -10.99 8.27 -21.73
CA GLU A 62 -9.94 9.26 -21.53
C GLU A 62 -8.73 8.66 -20.79
N TRP A 63 -7.59 9.34 -20.86
CA TRP A 63 -6.43 9.02 -20.02
C TRP A 63 -6.63 9.62 -18.62
N LEU A 64 -6.51 8.81 -17.59
CA LEU A 64 -6.38 9.27 -16.20
C LEU A 64 -5.08 8.73 -15.60
N HIS A 65 -4.41 9.57 -14.81
CA HIS A 65 -3.17 9.29 -14.09
C HIS A 65 -1.93 8.99 -14.94
N TRP A 66 -2.01 8.21 -16.01
CA TRP A 66 -0.86 7.85 -16.84
C TRP A 66 -0.12 9.06 -17.44
N GLN A 67 -0.79 10.19 -17.65
CA GLN A 67 -0.23 11.44 -18.15
C GLN A 67 0.39 12.35 -17.07
N GLN A 68 0.40 11.92 -15.80
CA GLN A 68 1.02 12.69 -14.71
C GLN A 68 2.48 13.01 -15.02
N GLY A 69 3.01 14.12 -14.50
CA GLY A 69 4.33 14.62 -14.92
C GLY A 69 4.35 15.33 -16.29
N GLY A 70 3.26 15.25 -17.07
CA GLY A 70 3.16 15.86 -18.40
C GLY A 70 3.57 14.93 -19.55
N PHE A 71 3.62 13.62 -19.31
CA PHE A 71 3.93 12.63 -20.34
C PHE A 71 2.72 12.28 -21.21
N THR A 72 2.97 11.56 -22.31
CA THR A 72 1.97 11.19 -23.33
C THR A 72 1.84 9.66 -23.47
N PRO A 73 0.85 9.05 -22.79
CA PRO A 73 0.59 7.60 -22.90
C PRO A 73 0.21 7.17 -24.34
N PRO A 74 0.40 5.88 -24.71
CA PRO A 74 0.76 4.77 -23.84
C PRO A 74 2.27 4.52 -23.72
N ALA A 75 3.11 5.05 -24.61
CA ALA A 75 4.54 4.76 -24.63
C ALA A 75 5.34 5.58 -23.60
N ASP A 76 4.81 6.73 -23.19
CA ASP A 76 5.47 7.66 -22.26
C ASP A 76 4.50 7.99 -21.12
N ILE A 77 4.70 7.38 -19.95
CA ILE A 77 3.81 7.49 -18.78
C ILE A 77 4.51 8.13 -17.58
N GLY A 78 3.72 8.66 -16.66
CA GLY A 78 4.14 9.21 -15.37
C GLY A 78 4.53 8.15 -14.34
N SER A 79 5.49 7.30 -14.69
CA SER A 79 6.13 6.33 -13.81
C SER A 79 7.56 6.06 -14.27
N ASP A 80 8.44 5.79 -13.32
CA ASP A 80 9.81 5.32 -13.55
C ASP A 80 9.89 3.84 -13.91
N PHE A 81 8.79 3.10 -13.78
CA PHE A 81 8.66 1.73 -14.25
C PHE A 81 7.52 1.63 -15.28
N TYR A 82 7.44 0.51 -16.00
CA TYR A 82 6.35 0.27 -16.95
C TYR A 82 5.57 -1.01 -16.60
N PRO A 83 4.23 -0.96 -16.47
CA PRO A 83 3.44 -2.16 -16.14
C PRO A 83 3.52 -3.23 -17.23
N VAL A 84 3.58 -4.50 -16.82
CA VAL A 84 3.42 -5.64 -17.75
C VAL A 84 2.06 -5.58 -18.48
N LEU A 85 1.02 -5.02 -17.83
CA LEU A 85 -0.30 -4.82 -18.44
C LEU A 85 -0.39 -3.57 -19.35
N GLY A 86 0.70 -2.81 -19.48
CA GLY A 86 0.71 -1.51 -20.12
C GLY A 86 -0.06 -0.45 -19.36
N ALA A 87 -0.32 0.69 -20.02
CA ALA A 87 -1.16 1.76 -19.49
C ALA A 87 -2.65 1.32 -19.43
N TYR A 88 -2.96 0.45 -18.48
CA TYR A 88 -4.24 -0.22 -18.31
C TYR A 88 -5.35 0.71 -17.81
N ASP A 89 -6.59 0.20 -17.75
CA ASP A 89 -7.74 0.90 -17.18
C ASP A 89 -8.26 0.15 -15.96
N SER A 90 -8.51 0.88 -14.87
CA SER A 90 -9.01 0.32 -13.60
C SER A 90 -10.50 -0.05 -13.66
N GLY A 91 -11.20 0.35 -14.72
CA GLY A 91 -12.52 -0.12 -15.12
C GLY A 91 -12.50 -1.41 -15.96
N ASP A 92 -11.32 -1.93 -16.36
CA ASP A 92 -11.20 -3.24 -17.00
C ASP A 92 -11.24 -4.37 -15.95
N PHE A 93 -12.44 -4.64 -15.44
CA PHE A 93 -12.64 -5.57 -14.32
C PHE A 93 -12.29 -7.02 -14.68
N ALA A 94 -12.57 -7.44 -15.90
CA ALA A 94 -12.34 -8.82 -16.36
C ALA A 94 -10.91 -9.05 -16.88
N GLY A 95 -10.19 -8.00 -17.27
CA GLY A 95 -8.79 -8.04 -17.67
C GLY A 95 -7.86 -7.58 -16.56
N ALA A 96 -7.52 -6.29 -16.54
CA ALA A 96 -6.50 -5.74 -15.65
C ALA A 96 -6.79 -6.01 -14.15
N VAL A 97 -7.99 -5.69 -13.67
CA VAL A 97 -8.30 -5.85 -12.24
C VAL A 97 -8.34 -7.32 -11.82
N ALA A 98 -8.95 -8.21 -12.63
CA ALA A 98 -8.91 -9.65 -12.36
C ALA A 98 -7.46 -10.18 -12.30
N ARG A 99 -6.58 -9.68 -13.17
CA ARG A 99 -5.15 -10.01 -13.13
C ARG A 99 -4.49 -9.49 -11.85
N HIS A 100 -4.82 -8.27 -11.40
CA HIS A 100 -4.32 -7.73 -10.14
C HIS A 100 -4.70 -8.63 -8.96
N MET A 101 -5.96 -9.07 -8.88
CA MET A 101 -6.42 -9.95 -7.80
C MET A 101 -5.73 -11.33 -7.83
N ALA A 102 -5.43 -11.85 -9.01
CA ALA A 102 -4.62 -13.06 -9.16
C ALA A 102 -3.18 -12.86 -8.65
N TRP A 103 -2.55 -11.71 -8.94
CA TRP A 103 -1.21 -11.37 -8.44
C TRP A 103 -1.16 -11.12 -6.94
N LEU A 104 -2.17 -10.46 -6.38
CA LEU A 104 -2.33 -10.32 -4.93
C LEU A 104 -2.48 -11.70 -4.26
N SER A 105 -3.24 -12.60 -4.89
CA SER A 105 -3.39 -13.97 -4.42
C SER A 105 -2.07 -14.76 -4.48
N GLN A 106 -1.30 -14.60 -5.56
CA GLN A 106 0.05 -15.16 -5.69
C GLN A 106 0.98 -14.67 -4.57
N ALA A 107 0.88 -13.38 -4.22
CA ALA A 107 1.64 -12.77 -3.14
C ALA A 107 1.16 -13.16 -1.73
N GLY A 108 0.08 -13.95 -1.60
CA GLY A 108 -0.52 -14.32 -0.32
C GLY A 108 -1.26 -13.18 0.39
N ILE A 109 -1.42 -12.03 -0.26
CA ILE A 109 -2.12 -10.86 0.29
C ILE A 109 -3.62 -11.13 0.24
N GLY A 110 -4.31 -11.01 1.37
CA GLY A 110 -5.75 -11.24 1.46
C GLY A 110 -6.61 -9.97 1.49
N VAL A 111 -6.01 -8.79 1.60
CA VAL A 111 -6.76 -7.53 1.69
C VAL A 111 -6.10 -6.46 0.84
N ILE A 112 -6.89 -5.75 0.04
CA ILE A 112 -6.48 -4.49 -0.56
C ILE A 112 -6.98 -3.32 0.28
N CYS A 113 -6.13 -2.31 0.43
CA CYS A 113 -6.45 -1.03 1.03
C CYS A 113 -6.72 -0.03 -0.09
N TYR A 114 -8.01 0.11 -0.41
CA TYR A 114 -8.51 0.77 -1.61
C TYR A 114 -8.46 2.29 -1.49
N SER A 115 -7.67 2.96 -2.33
CA SER A 115 -7.61 4.42 -2.42
C SER A 115 -8.96 5.00 -2.88
N TRP A 116 -9.61 5.78 -2.02
CA TRP A 116 -10.95 6.34 -2.26
C TRP A 116 -10.93 7.87 -2.10
N TRP A 117 -11.34 8.56 -3.17
CA TRP A 117 -11.24 10.03 -3.32
C TRP A 117 -12.58 10.78 -3.15
N GLY A 118 -13.54 10.19 -2.46
CA GLY A 118 -14.82 10.85 -2.20
C GLY A 118 -15.96 10.36 -3.09
N ARG A 119 -17.18 10.60 -2.63
CA ARG A 119 -18.42 10.21 -3.32
C ARG A 119 -18.48 10.81 -4.72
N GLY A 120 -18.84 9.99 -5.69
CA GLY A 120 -18.94 10.37 -7.09
C GLY A 120 -17.61 10.61 -7.79
N ASP A 121 -16.45 10.38 -7.16
CA ASP A 121 -15.16 10.36 -7.84
C ASP A 121 -15.02 9.14 -8.79
N HIS A 122 -14.03 9.13 -9.68
CA HIS A 122 -13.72 7.93 -10.49
C HIS A 122 -13.51 6.69 -9.60
N THR A 123 -12.74 6.83 -8.52
CA THR A 123 -12.46 5.75 -7.57
C THR A 123 -13.72 5.25 -6.85
N ASP A 124 -14.72 6.10 -6.62
CA ASP A 124 -16.01 5.69 -6.08
C ASP A 124 -16.85 4.91 -7.10
N ARG A 125 -16.84 5.36 -8.36
CA ARG A 125 -17.61 4.72 -9.44
C ARG A 125 -17.10 3.34 -9.82
N VAL A 126 -15.79 3.09 -9.74
CA VAL A 126 -15.19 1.78 -10.08
C VAL A 126 -15.15 0.80 -8.90
N ALA A 127 -15.42 1.26 -7.67
CA ALA A 127 -15.36 0.43 -6.47
C ALA A 127 -16.24 -0.85 -6.54
N PRO A 128 -17.49 -0.83 -7.05
CA PRO A 128 -18.29 -2.05 -7.20
C PRO A 128 -17.61 -3.13 -8.03
N GLY A 129 -17.03 -2.77 -9.18
CA GLY A 129 -16.38 -3.74 -10.05
C GLY A 129 -15.07 -4.28 -9.47
N VAL A 130 -14.35 -3.48 -8.68
CA VAL A 130 -13.18 -3.94 -7.93
C VAL A 130 -13.58 -4.89 -6.80
N LEU A 131 -14.69 -4.62 -6.10
CA LEU A 131 -15.25 -5.51 -5.07
C LEU A 131 -15.66 -6.87 -5.66
N ASP A 132 -16.33 -6.88 -6.81
CA ASP A 132 -16.70 -8.12 -7.53
C ASP A 132 -15.46 -8.94 -7.93
N ALA A 133 -14.44 -8.28 -8.49
CA ALA A 133 -13.18 -8.93 -8.84
C ALA A 133 -12.44 -9.47 -7.61
N ALA A 134 -12.40 -8.70 -6.51
CA ALA A 134 -11.81 -9.13 -5.26
C ALA A 134 -12.51 -10.38 -4.72
N GLN A 135 -13.85 -10.40 -4.70
CA GLN A 135 -14.64 -11.55 -4.27
C GLN A 135 -14.32 -12.81 -5.08
N ALA A 136 -14.21 -12.70 -6.41
CA ALA A 136 -13.92 -13.83 -7.28
C ALA A 136 -12.58 -14.51 -6.99
N HIS A 137 -11.65 -13.78 -6.39
CA HIS A 137 -10.32 -14.26 -6.00
C HIS A 137 -10.18 -14.48 -4.48
N GLY A 138 -11.26 -14.32 -3.73
CA GLY A 138 -11.24 -14.42 -2.28
C GLY A 138 -10.44 -13.31 -1.61
N ILE A 139 -10.20 -12.17 -2.26
CA ILE A 139 -9.60 -10.96 -1.70
C ILE A 139 -10.70 -10.14 -1.01
N GLN A 140 -10.36 -9.46 0.09
CA GLN A 140 -11.24 -8.51 0.75
C GLN A 140 -10.75 -7.06 0.55
N VAL A 141 -11.65 -6.11 0.74
CA VAL A 141 -11.42 -4.69 0.47
C VAL A 141 -11.67 -3.89 1.73
N ASN A 142 -10.63 -3.21 2.23
CA ASN A 142 -10.74 -2.13 3.20
C ASN A 142 -10.43 -0.79 2.51
N TRP A 143 -10.52 0.33 3.24
CA TRP A 143 -10.59 1.66 2.61
C TRP A 143 -9.44 2.56 3.05
N HIS A 144 -8.73 3.14 2.08
CA HIS A 144 -7.78 4.23 2.26
C HIS A 144 -8.49 5.54 1.89
N LEU A 145 -8.89 6.30 2.90
CA LEU A 145 -9.56 7.58 2.72
C LEU A 145 -8.53 8.63 2.34
N GLU A 146 -8.63 9.17 1.12
CA GLU A 146 -7.70 10.16 0.57
C GLU A 146 -8.12 11.60 0.94
N PRO A 147 -7.22 12.60 0.83
CA PRO A 147 -7.50 14.00 1.11
C PRO A 147 -8.34 14.66 0.00
N HIS A 148 -9.53 14.14 -0.27
CA HIS A 148 -10.46 14.80 -1.17
C HIS A 148 -10.96 16.14 -0.61
N ALA A 149 -11.41 17.04 -1.48
CA ALA A 149 -11.73 18.42 -1.12
C ALA A 149 -12.78 18.57 0.01
N GLY A 150 -13.66 17.60 0.18
CA GLY A 150 -14.69 17.59 1.22
C GLY A 150 -14.18 17.15 2.61
N ARG A 151 -13.04 16.44 2.68
CA ARG A 151 -12.52 15.82 3.89
C ARG A 151 -11.75 16.81 4.76
N THR A 152 -12.50 17.75 5.34
CA THR A 152 -11.96 18.91 6.08
C THR A 152 -11.99 18.74 7.60
N SER A 153 -12.64 17.68 8.11
CA SER A 153 -12.80 17.45 9.54
C SER A 153 -12.99 15.96 9.85
N ALA A 154 -12.85 15.59 11.12
CA ALA A 154 -13.17 14.24 11.59
C ALA A 154 -14.64 13.87 11.33
N ARG A 155 -15.57 14.84 11.34
CA ARG A 155 -16.99 14.61 11.00
C ARG A 155 -17.18 14.24 9.53
N ALA A 156 -16.44 14.88 8.62
CA ALA A 156 -16.46 14.50 7.21
C ALA A 156 -16.00 13.03 7.03
N VAL A 157 -14.93 12.61 7.72
CA VAL A 157 -14.49 11.21 7.71
C VAL A 157 -15.56 10.25 8.23
N ILE A 158 -16.30 10.62 9.28
CA ILE A 158 -17.41 9.82 9.80
C ILE A 158 -18.52 9.67 8.75
N GLU A 159 -18.85 10.75 8.04
CA GLU A 159 -19.83 10.73 6.96
C GLU A 159 -19.36 9.88 5.77
N ASP A 160 -18.07 9.93 5.43
CA ASP A 160 -17.49 9.08 4.38
C ASP A 160 -17.56 7.60 4.76
N ILE A 161 -17.19 7.26 6.00
CA ILE A 161 -17.30 5.89 6.54
C ILE A 161 -18.74 5.40 6.49
N ALA A 162 -19.70 6.22 6.95
CA ALA A 162 -21.11 5.86 6.94
C ALA A 162 -21.62 5.58 5.53
N TYR A 163 -21.23 6.39 4.54
CA TYR A 163 -21.56 6.17 3.15
C TYR A 163 -20.96 4.89 2.59
N ILE A 164 -19.69 4.62 2.89
CA ILE A 164 -19.00 3.40 2.46
C ILE A 164 -19.66 2.15 3.05
N GLU A 165 -20.00 2.18 4.34
CA GLU A 165 -20.72 1.09 5.01
C GLU A 165 -22.13 0.89 4.39
N GLU A 166 -22.87 1.96 4.15
CA GLU A 166 -24.21 1.90 3.54
C GLU A 166 -24.17 1.36 2.11
N THR A 167 -23.20 1.83 1.32
CA THR A 167 -23.12 1.54 -0.13
C THR A 167 -22.48 0.18 -0.41
N TYR A 168 -21.42 -0.16 0.33
CA TYR A 168 -20.57 -1.32 0.03
C TYR A 168 -20.49 -2.33 1.18
N GLY A 169 -20.89 -1.97 2.41
CA GLY A 169 -20.68 -2.76 3.62
C GLY A 169 -21.39 -4.12 3.67
N SER A 170 -22.33 -4.37 2.75
CA SER A 170 -23.02 -5.65 2.56
C SER A 170 -22.33 -6.56 1.52
N HIS A 171 -21.36 -6.05 0.78
CA HIS A 171 -20.66 -6.80 -0.24
C HIS A 171 -19.81 -7.92 0.40
N PRO A 172 -19.80 -9.16 -0.11
CA PRO A 172 -19.04 -10.27 0.50
C PRO A 172 -17.53 -10.05 0.58
N ALA A 173 -16.96 -9.28 -0.35
CA ALA A 173 -15.55 -8.87 -0.29
C ALA A 173 -15.29 -7.68 0.66
N PHE A 174 -16.29 -7.05 1.25
CA PHE A 174 -16.04 -5.97 2.21
C PHE A 174 -15.27 -6.52 3.42
N TYR A 175 -14.11 -5.93 3.71
CA TYR A 175 -13.25 -6.41 4.78
C TYR A 175 -13.84 -6.06 6.15
N ARG A 176 -13.92 -7.08 7.01
CA ARG A 176 -14.14 -6.92 8.44
C ARG A 176 -13.12 -7.76 9.19
N ALA A 177 -12.46 -7.15 10.17
CA ALA A 177 -11.47 -7.83 10.99
C ALA A 177 -12.17 -8.74 12.00
N ALA A 178 -12.34 -10.02 11.64
CA ALA A 178 -13.13 -10.98 12.41
C ALA A 178 -12.60 -11.19 13.84
N ASP A 179 -11.28 -11.15 14.03
CA ASP A 179 -10.63 -11.25 15.34
C ASP A 179 -10.62 -9.95 16.14
N LEU A 180 -11.07 -8.85 15.53
CA LEU A 180 -11.17 -7.52 16.14
C LEU A 180 -12.62 -7.04 16.14
N GLY A 181 -13.55 -7.92 16.54
CA GLY A 181 -14.96 -7.57 16.72
C GLY A 181 -15.77 -7.46 15.42
N ASN A 182 -15.27 -8.04 14.32
CA ASN A 182 -15.89 -7.95 13.00
C ASN A 182 -16.07 -6.48 12.54
N ARG A 183 -15.12 -5.62 12.89
CA ARG A 183 -15.13 -4.18 12.57
C ARG A 183 -14.55 -3.92 11.17
N GLY A 184 -15.12 -2.96 10.45
CA GLY A 184 -14.51 -2.43 9.21
C GLY A 184 -13.21 -1.67 9.52
N ALA A 185 -12.30 -1.58 8.55
CA ALA A 185 -11.01 -0.89 8.71
C ALA A 185 -10.84 0.26 7.70
N TYR A 186 -10.40 1.41 8.20
CA TYR A 186 -10.29 2.67 7.45
C TYR A 186 -8.96 3.35 7.74
N TYR A 187 -8.15 3.53 6.71
CA TYR A 187 -6.85 4.18 6.76
C TYR A 187 -7.01 5.64 6.34
N VAL A 188 -6.67 6.58 7.21
CA VAL A 188 -6.84 8.01 6.92
C VAL A 188 -5.51 8.60 6.45
N PHE A 189 -5.35 8.74 5.13
CA PHE A 189 -4.17 9.37 4.56
C PHE A 189 -4.05 10.82 5.03
N GLN A 190 -2.85 11.30 5.35
CA GLN A 190 -2.60 12.66 5.84
C GLN A 190 -3.50 13.05 7.03
N SER A 191 -3.74 12.12 7.97
CA SER A 191 -4.59 12.36 9.15
C SER A 191 -4.14 13.55 10.00
N LEU A 192 -2.87 13.93 9.93
CA LEU A 192 -2.31 15.07 10.66
C LEU A 192 -2.83 16.44 10.18
N PHE A 193 -3.45 16.52 9.00
CA PHE A 193 -4.03 17.77 8.47
C PHE A 193 -5.33 18.19 9.18
N ILE A 194 -5.97 17.25 9.89
CA ILE A 194 -7.10 17.54 10.76
C ILE A 194 -6.58 17.65 12.20
N ALA A 195 -6.93 18.74 12.87
CA ALA A 195 -6.44 19.04 14.20
C ALA A 195 -7.15 18.25 15.30
N ASP A 196 -8.48 18.14 15.20
CA ASP A 196 -9.36 17.54 16.21
C ASP A 196 -9.99 16.25 15.69
N TRP A 197 -9.64 15.15 16.34
CA TRP A 197 -10.17 13.80 16.08
C TRP A 197 -11.08 13.29 17.20
N SER A 198 -11.37 14.09 18.23
CA SER A 198 -12.27 13.67 19.31
C SER A 198 -13.65 13.17 18.83
N PRO A 199 -14.23 13.64 17.70
CA PRO A 199 -15.47 13.08 17.18
C PRO A 199 -15.44 11.57 16.82
N ILE A 200 -14.28 11.03 16.39
CA ILE A 200 -14.19 9.61 16.00
C ILE A 200 -14.05 8.67 17.21
N ALA A 201 -13.75 9.19 18.40
CA ALA A 201 -13.52 8.39 19.60
C ALA A 201 -14.73 7.50 19.97
N ALA A 202 -15.95 7.95 19.62
CA ALA A 202 -17.19 7.21 19.84
C ALA A 202 -17.36 6.00 18.92
N LEU A 203 -16.67 5.98 17.77
CA LEU A 203 -16.79 4.91 16.77
C LEU A 203 -15.79 3.78 16.98
N ARG A 204 -14.88 3.88 17.96
CA ARG A 204 -13.79 2.91 18.14
C ARG A 204 -14.29 1.48 18.35
N ASP A 205 -15.47 1.29 18.94
CA ASP A 205 -16.03 -0.06 19.15
C ASP A 205 -16.79 -0.59 17.92
N GLU A 206 -17.04 0.26 16.91
CA GLU A 206 -17.82 -0.06 15.71
C GLU A 206 -16.92 -0.27 14.48
N VAL A 207 -15.89 0.56 14.33
CA VAL A 207 -14.95 0.55 13.20
C VAL A 207 -13.52 0.83 13.68
N ILE A 208 -12.54 0.40 12.89
CA ILE A 208 -11.11 0.64 13.13
C ILE A 208 -10.66 1.77 12.21
N ILE A 209 -10.48 2.97 12.77
CA ILE A 209 -9.95 4.13 12.05
C ILE A 209 -8.46 4.28 12.40
N MET A 210 -7.60 4.30 11.39
CA MET A 210 -6.14 4.31 11.52
C MET A 210 -5.56 5.70 11.20
N SER A 211 -4.70 6.22 12.07
CA SER A 211 -3.93 7.46 11.83
C SER A 211 -2.62 7.16 11.10
N GLN A 212 -2.22 8.03 10.17
CA GLN A 212 -0.93 7.95 9.47
C GLN A 212 0.16 8.68 10.28
N THR A 213 0.73 8.02 11.29
CA THR A 213 1.83 8.57 12.11
C THR A 213 2.38 7.51 13.07
N THR A 214 3.60 7.73 13.59
CA THR A 214 4.14 7.02 14.77
C THR A 214 4.04 7.86 16.05
N ASP A 215 3.58 9.12 15.96
CA ASP A 215 3.35 9.99 17.12
C ASP A 215 2.08 9.55 17.86
N VAL A 216 2.28 8.90 19.00
CA VAL A 216 1.20 8.39 19.86
C VAL A 216 0.33 9.51 20.43
N SER A 217 0.87 10.72 20.60
CA SER A 217 0.10 11.87 21.10
C SER A 217 -0.98 12.32 20.10
N ARG A 218 -0.78 12.03 18.81
CA ARG A 218 -1.70 12.35 17.71
C ARG A 218 -2.69 11.22 17.41
N SER A 219 -2.63 10.12 18.16
CA SER A 219 -3.37 8.89 17.86
C SER A 219 -4.33 8.43 18.98
N GLN A 220 -4.56 9.28 20.00
CA GLN A 220 -5.38 8.93 21.17
C GLN A 220 -6.82 8.56 20.83
N ASP A 221 -7.43 9.26 19.86
CA ASP A 221 -8.83 9.05 19.43
C ASP A 221 -9.01 7.92 18.42
N PHE A 222 -7.92 7.45 17.80
CA PHE A 222 -7.93 6.46 16.74
C PHE A 222 -8.04 5.03 17.28
N GLY A 223 -8.43 4.11 16.40
CA GLY A 223 -8.42 2.67 16.63
C GLY A 223 -7.06 2.03 16.40
N GLY A 224 -6.14 2.73 15.74
CA GLY A 224 -4.78 2.26 15.46
C GLY A 224 -3.95 3.26 14.66
N MET A 225 -2.75 2.82 14.29
CA MET A 225 -1.73 3.63 13.63
C MET A 225 -1.10 2.86 12.46
N TYR A 226 -0.75 3.58 11.39
CA TYR A 226 0.03 3.08 10.26
C TYR A 226 1.01 4.14 9.77
N THR A 227 1.98 3.76 8.93
CA THR A 227 3.05 4.69 8.48
C THR A 227 2.95 5.15 7.04
N TYR A 228 2.25 4.39 6.18
CA TYR A 228 2.17 4.58 4.73
C TYR A 228 3.53 4.51 4.02
N ASP A 229 4.35 5.56 4.05
CA ASP A 229 5.57 5.55 3.26
C ASP A 229 6.56 4.54 3.85
N ALA A 230 7.10 3.70 2.97
CA ALA A 230 8.10 2.71 3.34
C ALA A 230 9.51 3.31 3.30
N ILE A 231 9.66 4.60 3.00
CA ILE A 231 10.94 5.26 2.70
C ILE A 231 11.86 5.22 3.92
N ALA A 232 11.35 5.58 5.10
CA ALA A 232 12.13 5.59 6.33
C ALA A 232 12.63 4.17 6.69
N ALA A 233 11.74 3.17 6.61
CA ALA A 233 12.09 1.77 6.85
C ALA A 233 13.10 1.24 5.80
N ALA A 234 12.89 1.60 4.54
CA ALA A 234 13.75 1.23 3.41
C ALA A 234 15.15 1.86 3.53
N ALA A 235 15.23 3.08 4.05
CA ALA A 235 16.48 3.77 4.39
C ALA A 235 17.16 3.27 5.67
N GLY A 236 16.57 2.29 6.37
CA GLY A 236 17.15 1.67 7.56
C GLY A 236 16.83 2.35 8.89
N ASN A 237 15.93 3.33 8.89
CA ASN A 237 15.45 4.02 10.09
C ASN A 237 13.91 4.09 10.07
N PRO A 238 13.20 3.01 10.41
CA PRO A 238 11.74 2.96 10.31
C PRO A 238 11.02 3.93 11.26
N GLU A 239 11.66 4.38 12.35
CA GLU A 239 11.04 5.24 13.38
C GLU A 239 9.78 4.63 14.04
N TRP A 240 9.75 3.30 14.16
CA TRP A 240 8.62 2.53 14.73
C TRP A 240 8.75 2.21 16.22
N GLU A 241 9.88 2.55 16.84
CA GLU A 241 10.15 2.27 18.26
C GLU A 241 9.04 2.85 19.15
N GLY A 242 8.53 2.03 20.08
CA GLY A 242 7.46 2.40 21.01
C GLY A 242 6.03 2.47 20.41
N ALA A 243 5.86 2.65 19.10
CA ALA A 243 4.53 2.77 18.48
C ALA A 243 3.71 1.47 18.62
N GLY A 244 4.33 0.32 18.31
CA GLY A 244 3.69 -0.99 18.45
C GLY A 244 3.39 -1.35 19.91
N GLU A 245 4.29 -1.05 20.83
CA GLU A 245 4.11 -1.27 22.27
C GLU A 245 2.99 -0.42 22.84
N TRP A 246 2.94 0.86 22.46
CA TRP A 246 1.85 1.75 22.83
C TRP A 246 0.52 1.25 22.28
N CYS A 247 0.48 0.80 21.02
CA CYS A 247 -0.73 0.23 20.44
C CYS A 247 -1.20 -1.00 21.23
N ALA A 248 -0.30 -1.95 21.51
CA ALA A 248 -0.61 -3.14 22.29
C ALA A 248 -1.13 -2.80 23.69
N ALA A 249 -0.49 -1.87 24.39
CA ALA A 249 -0.87 -1.44 25.74
C ALA A 249 -2.23 -0.74 25.79
N ASN A 250 -2.69 -0.14 24.69
CA ASN A 250 -3.94 0.61 24.60
C ASN A 250 -5.04 -0.11 23.79
N GLY A 251 -4.83 -1.39 23.45
CA GLY A 251 -5.79 -2.15 22.64
C GLY A 251 -6.03 -1.52 21.26
N ARG A 252 -4.97 -0.96 20.66
CA ARG A 252 -4.99 -0.35 19.33
C ARG A 252 -4.31 -1.26 18.32
N VAL A 253 -4.70 -1.10 17.06
CA VAL A 253 -4.07 -1.79 15.93
C VAL A 253 -2.75 -1.11 15.59
N TRP A 254 -1.70 -1.91 15.43
CA TRP A 254 -0.46 -1.48 14.80
C TRP A 254 -0.35 -2.07 13.40
N ALA A 255 -0.11 -1.21 12.40
CA ALA A 255 0.05 -1.59 10.99
C ALA A 255 1.24 -0.85 10.32
N PRO A 256 2.49 -1.24 10.59
CA PRO A 256 3.64 -0.65 9.92
C PRO A 256 3.59 -0.94 8.41
N SER A 257 4.07 0.01 7.61
CA SER A 257 4.07 -0.10 6.15
C SER A 257 5.43 -0.53 5.61
N VAL A 258 5.45 -1.57 4.79
CA VAL A 258 6.65 -2.09 4.10
C VAL A 258 6.56 -1.84 2.60
N GLY A 259 7.68 -1.64 1.92
CA GLY A 259 7.69 -1.32 0.49
C GLY A 259 9.03 -1.64 -0.17
N PRO A 260 9.03 -1.90 -1.49
CA PRO A 260 10.19 -2.42 -2.19
C PRO A 260 11.25 -1.38 -2.53
N GLY A 261 10.90 -0.10 -2.49
CA GLY A 261 11.73 1.05 -2.85
C GLY A 261 10.83 2.26 -3.14
N TYR A 262 11.42 3.34 -3.62
CA TYR A 262 10.70 4.58 -3.95
C TYR A 262 11.45 5.38 -5.02
N ILE A 263 10.73 5.85 -6.04
CA ILE A 263 11.22 6.80 -7.05
C ILE A 263 10.02 7.44 -7.74
N ASP A 264 9.96 8.78 -7.77
CA ASP A 264 8.83 9.53 -8.35
C ASP A 264 9.27 10.62 -9.34
N ASP A 265 10.54 10.61 -9.74
CA ASP A 265 11.19 11.64 -10.57
C ASP A 265 10.40 11.96 -11.84
N ARG A 266 9.81 10.95 -12.47
CA ARG A 266 8.96 11.16 -13.64
C ARG A 266 7.61 11.74 -13.25
N ALA A 267 6.90 11.11 -12.32
CA ALA A 267 5.53 11.51 -11.98
C ALA A 267 5.46 12.92 -11.35
N VAL A 268 6.48 13.33 -10.60
CA VAL A 268 6.55 14.60 -9.89
C VAL A 268 7.90 15.29 -10.19
N PRO A 269 8.09 15.85 -11.40
CA PRO A 269 9.37 16.44 -11.78
C PRO A 269 9.79 17.57 -10.82
N GLY A 270 11.00 17.45 -10.27
CA GLY A 270 11.55 18.41 -9.32
C GLY A 270 11.17 18.15 -7.86
N ASN A 271 10.51 17.04 -7.55
CA ASN A 271 10.37 16.60 -6.17
C ASN A 271 11.75 16.31 -5.55
N THR A 272 11.86 16.47 -4.23
CA THR A 272 13.12 16.25 -3.49
C THR A 272 13.02 15.13 -2.47
N THR A 273 11.94 14.34 -2.50
CA THR A 273 11.85 13.13 -1.69
C THR A 273 13.00 12.19 -2.09
N PRO A 274 13.76 11.64 -1.13
CA PRO A 274 14.87 10.75 -1.46
C PRO A 274 14.41 9.50 -2.21
N THR A 275 15.05 9.23 -3.35
CA THR A 275 14.95 7.93 -4.03
C THR A 275 15.53 6.83 -3.13
N VAL A 276 14.85 5.70 -3.07
CA VAL A 276 15.33 4.48 -2.41
C VAL A 276 15.36 3.35 -3.42
N ASP A 277 16.57 2.96 -3.82
CA ASP A 277 16.80 1.83 -4.73
C ASP A 277 16.24 0.54 -4.14
N ARG A 278 15.79 -0.40 -4.99
CA ARG A 278 15.25 -1.67 -4.49
C ARG A 278 16.34 -2.66 -4.03
N GLU A 279 17.61 -2.39 -4.35
CA GLU A 279 18.82 -3.18 -4.10
C GLU A 279 18.64 -4.65 -4.47
N ASN A 280 18.10 -4.91 -5.66
CA ASN A 280 17.72 -6.26 -6.12
C ASN A 280 16.86 -7.04 -5.10
N GLY A 281 16.05 -6.33 -4.32
CA GLY A 281 15.16 -6.88 -3.31
C GLY A 281 15.65 -6.78 -1.86
N ALA A 282 16.92 -6.43 -1.62
CA ALA A 282 17.45 -6.36 -0.26
C ALA A 282 16.75 -5.30 0.60
N VAL A 283 16.29 -4.19 0.00
CA VAL A 283 15.51 -3.16 0.69
C VAL A 283 14.16 -3.69 1.17
N TYR A 284 13.44 -4.42 0.31
CA TYR A 284 12.13 -4.96 0.69
C TYR A 284 12.24 -5.96 1.83
N ASP A 285 13.26 -6.82 1.79
CA ASP A 285 13.57 -7.75 2.87
C ASP A 285 13.83 -7.04 4.18
N ARG A 286 14.63 -5.96 4.15
CA ARG A 286 14.93 -5.15 5.33
C ARG A 286 13.68 -4.57 5.97
N CYS A 287 12.75 -4.04 5.17
CA CYS A 287 11.47 -3.52 5.65
C CYS A 287 10.65 -4.59 6.39
N TRP A 288 10.53 -5.80 5.82
CA TRP A 288 9.84 -6.91 6.45
C TRP A 288 10.54 -7.41 7.72
N GLU A 289 11.87 -7.44 7.72
CA GLU A 289 12.65 -7.78 8.91
C GLU A 289 12.38 -6.79 10.04
N TYR A 290 12.37 -5.47 9.77
CA TYR A 290 11.98 -4.47 10.76
C TYR A 290 10.55 -4.70 11.26
N ALA A 291 9.60 -5.02 10.39
CA ALA A 291 8.21 -5.21 10.79
C ALA A 291 8.03 -6.41 11.75
N LEU A 292 8.92 -7.41 11.71
CA LEU A 292 8.84 -8.59 12.59
C LEU A 292 9.69 -8.48 13.86
N ARG A 293 10.48 -7.42 13.99
CA ARG A 293 11.38 -7.21 15.13
C ARG A 293 10.64 -6.70 16.36
N GLU A 294 10.92 -7.33 17.50
CA GLU A 294 10.34 -6.93 18.81
C GLU A 294 10.66 -5.49 19.19
N ASP A 295 11.92 -5.08 19.00
CA ASP A 295 12.39 -3.73 19.31
C ASP A 295 11.82 -2.65 18.36
N MET A 296 11.11 -3.06 17.31
CA MET A 296 10.44 -2.19 16.34
C MET A 296 8.91 -2.26 16.45
N GLY A 297 8.41 -2.64 17.63
CA GLY A 297 6.97 -2.76 17.90
C GLY A 297 6.43 -4.18 17.77
N GLY A 298 7.30 -5.17 17.52
CA GLY A 298 6.95 -6.59 17.40
C GLY A 298 6.10 -6.92 16.19
N PRO A 299 5.85 -8.22 15.92
CA PRO A 299 4.97 -8.64 14.86
C PRO A 299 3.61 -7.95 15.03
N PRO A 300 3.27 -7.07 14.09
CA PRO A 300 2.20 -6.13 14.26
C PRO A 300 0.85 -6.83 14.12
N THR A 301 -0.21 -6.13 14.54
CA THR A 301 -1.59 -6.60 14.35
C THR A 301 -1.85 -6.93 12.88
N TRP A 302 -1.43 -6.01 12.00
CA TRP A 302 -1.43 -6.12 10.54
C TRP A 302 -0.09 -5.65 9.96
N VAL A 303 0.23 -6.02 8.74
CA VAL A 303 1.28 -5.35 7.94
C VAL A 303 0.60 -4.67 6.77
N SER A 304 0.88 -3.38 6.54
CA SER A 304 0.49 -2.72 5.29
C SER A 304 1.63 -2.75 4.27
N VAL A 305 1.31 -2.88 3.00
CA VAL A 305 2.29 -2.90 1.91
C VAL A 305 2.08 -1.70 1.01
N THR A 306 3.11 -0.87 0.90
CA THR A 306 3.18 0.32 0.05
C THR A 306 4.11 0.00 -1.12
N SER A 307 3.58 -0.43 -2.26
CA SER A 307 2.16 -0.55 -2.63
C SER A 307 1.93 -1.73 -3.57
N PHE A 308 0.68 -2.09 -3.85
CA PHE A 308 0.42 -2.96 -5.00
C PHE A 308 0.79 -2.23 -6.31
N ASN A 309 0.21 -1.05 -6.57
CA ASN A 309 0.30 -0.37 -7.88
C ASN A 309 0.36 1.17 -7.83
N GLU A 310 1.04 1.78 -6.86
CA GLU A 310 1.37 3.22 -6.92
C GLU A 310 2.56 3.44 -7.87
N TRP A 311 2.30 3.32 -9.17
CA TRP A 311 3.30 3.46 -10.24
C TRP A 311 3.98 4.83 -10.22
N HIS A 312 3.27 5.88 -9.81
CA HIS A 312 3.81 7.24 -9.72
C HIS A 312 4.95 7.37 -8.71
N GLU A 313 4.97 6.55 -7.67
CA GLU A 313 5.95 6.61 -6.58
C GLU A 313 6.98 5.47 -6.66
N GLY A 314 6.93 4.65 -7.71
CA GLY A 314 7.88 3.55 -7.91
C GLY A 314 7.86 2.49 -6.80
N SER A 315 6.79 2.46 -5.99
CA SER A 315 6.65 1.59 -4.81
C SER A 315 5.89 0.28 -5.10
N GLN A 316 5.45 0.08 -6.34
CA GLN A 316 4.58 -1.01 -6.74
C GLN A 316 5.25 -2.39 -6.61
N LEU A 317 4.47 -3.38 -6.17
CA LEU A 317 4.75 -4.81 -6.32
C LEU A 317 4.28 -5.36 -7.67
N GLU A 318 3.31 -4.70 -8.30
CA GLU A 318 2.75 -5.09 -9.59
C GLU A 318 3.87 -5.29 -10.62
N PRO A 319 3.82 -6.37 -11.43
CA PRO A 319 4.89 -6.68 -12.37
C PRO A 319 5.24 -5.54 -13.33
N ALA A 320 6.53 -5.18 -13.34
CA ALA A 320 7.11 -4.23 -14.28
C ALA A 320 7.87 -4.96 -15.39
N THR A 321 7.70 -4.52 -16.64
CA THR A 321 8.32 -5.18 -17.80
C THR A 321 9.66 -4.56 -18.17
N ALA A 322 10.60 -5.42 -18.57
CA ALA A 322 11.87 -5.03 -19.17
C ALA A 322 11.75 -4.70 -20.68
N SER A 323 10.56 -4.82 -21.26
CA SER A 323 10.30 -4.55 -22.68
C SER A 323 9.17 -3.51 -22.87
N PRO A 324 9.32 -2.29 -22.31
CA PRO A 324 8.30 -1.25 -22.44
C PRO A 324 8.15 -0.78 -23.90
N PRO A 325 6.97 -0.29 -24.30
CA PRO A 325 6.81 0.38 -25.58
C PRO A 325 7.58 1.70 -25.60
N GLY A 326 8.21 2.01 -26.74
CA GLY A 326 8.95 3.26 -26.94
C GLY A 326 10.41 3.17 -26.52
N SER A 327 11.00 4.31 -26.16
CA SER A 327 12.44 4.44 -25.85
C SER A 327 12.71 5.23 -24.56
N ALA A 328 11.68 5.46 -23.74
CA ALA A 328 11.87 6.10 -22.44
C ALA A 328 12.65 5.15 -21.50
N PRO A 329 13.51 5.70 -20.62
CA PRO A 329 14.40 4.89 -19.79
C PRO A 329 13.66 4.37 -18.55
N TYR A 330 12.69 3.48 -18.73
CA TYR A 330 12.02 2.82 -17.61
C TYR A 330 12.97 1.86 -16.90
N LEU A 331 12.86 1.81 -15.58
CA LEU A 331 13.42 0.78 -14.73
C LEU A 331 12.58 -0.50 -14.84
N ASP A 332 13.21 -1.63 -14.52
CA ASP A 332 12.60 -2.95 -14.48
C ASP A 332 13.05 -3.71 -13.23
N TYR A 333 12.72 -5.01 -13.17
CA TYR A 333 13.06 -5.86 -12.04
C TYR A 333 14.23 -6.81 -12.32
N GLU A 334 14.96 -6.63 -13.42
CA GLU A 334 16.08 -7.48 -13.80
C GLU A 334 17.11 -7.58 -12.66
N GLY A 335 17.49 -8.80 -12.29
CA GLY A 335 18.40 -9.07 -11.18
C GLY A 335 17.74 -9.16 -9.80
N ALA A 336 16.47 -8.75 -9.64
CA ALA A 336 15.76 -8.84 -8.36
C ALA A 336 15.72 -10.28 -7.85
N TYR A 337 16.24 -10.51 -6.65
CA TYR A 337 16.42 -11.83 -6.03
C TYR A 337 17.16 -12.84 -6.94
N GLY A 338 18.05 -12.36 -7.81
CA GLY A 338 18.83 -13.17 -8.75
C GLY A 338 18.04 -13.66 -9.96
N ARG A 339 16.87 -13.09 -10.24
CA ARG A 339 16.01 -13.48 -11.36
C ARG A 339 16.24 -12.63 -12.60
N THR A 340 15.90 -13.18 -13.76
CA THR A 340 16.12 -12.55 -15.07
C THR A 340 14.92 -12.74 -15.99
N GLY A 341 14.72 -11.81 -16.92
CA GLY A 341 13.64 -11.85 -17.91
C GLY A 341 12.25 -11.86 -17.29
N THR A 342 11.33 -12.62 -17.89
CA THR A 342 9.93 -12.73 -17.39
C THR A 342 9.82 -13.25 -15.95
N GLY A 343 10.80 -14.03 -15.48
CA GLY A 343 10.83 -14.49 -14.08
C GLY A 343 11.13 -13.35 -13.08
N ALA A 344 11.77 -12.28 -13.53
CA ALA A 344 12.06 -11.10 -12.72
C ALA A 344 10.83 -10.20 -12.54
N GLU A 345 9.93 -10.15 -13.54
CA GLU A 345 8.74 -9.30 -13.52
C GLU A 345 7.83 -9.59 -12.31
N THR A 346 7.75 -10.84 -11.84
CA THR A 346 6.95 -11.22 -10.66
C THR A 346 7.76 -11.39 -9.37
N ALA A 347 9.03 -11.00 -9.35
CA ALA A 347 9.94 -11.33 -8.26
C ALA A 347 9.49 -10.75 -6.91
N TYR A 348 8.91 -9.55 -6.90
CA TYR A 348 8.39 -8.92 -5.68
C TYR A 348 7.11 -9.60 -5.17
N LEU A 349 6.24 -10.11 -6.06
CA LEU A 349 5.06 -10.89 -5.64
C LEU A 349 5.47 -12.18 -4.93
N ASP A 350 6.42 -12.92 -5.52
CA ASP A 350 6.91 -14.17 -4.94
C ASP A 350 7.62 -13.93 -3.61
N ARG A 351 8.33 -12.80 -3.50
CA ARG A 351 8.95 -12.41 -2.24
C ARG A 351 7.94 -12.01 -1.18
N THR A 352 6.88 -11.30 -1.56
CA THR A 352 5.79 -10.99 -0.64
C THR A 352 5.17 -12.27 -0.09
N ALA A 353 4.92 -13.28 -0.93
CA ALA A 353 4.41 -14.58 -0.47
C ALA A 353 5.31 -15.23 0.60
N TYR A 354 6.63 -15.22 0.39
CA TYR A 354 7.60 -15.69 1.37
C TYR A 354 7.50 -14.95 2.71
N TRP A 355 7.33 -13.64 2.70
CA TRP A 355 7.21 -12.84 3.92
C TRP A 355 5.86 -12.98 4.61
N VAL A 356 4.77 -13.09 3.84
CA VAL A 356 3.42 -13.34 4.36
C VAL A 356 3.40 -14.67 5.14
N GLU A 357 3.98 -15.75 4.60
CA GLU A 357 4.09 -17.04 5.30
C GLU A 357 4.81 -16.90 6.64
N ARG A 358 5.92 -16.15 6.67
CA ARG A 358 6.73 -15.94 7.88
C ARG A 358 6.00 -15.09 8.91
N TYR A 359 5.35 -14.01 8.45
CA TYR A 359 4.55 -13.15 9.30
C TYR A 359 3.42 -13.92 9.99
N GLU A 360 2.66 -14.72 9.24
CA GLU A 360 1.58 -15.52 9.82
C GLU A 360 2.10 -16.63 10.74
N ALA A 361 3.24 -17.24 10.43
CA ALA A 361 3.88 -18.20 11.34
C ALA A 361 4.29 -17.55 12.67
N VAL A 362 4.87 -16.34 12.63
CA VAL A 362 5.24 -15.58 13.82
C VAL A 362 3.99 -15.18 14.63
N ARG A 363 2.91 -14.75 13.96
CA ARG A 363 1.64 -14.41 14.63
C ARG A 363 0.97 -15.61 15.27
N ALA A 364 0.93 -16.75 14.58
CA ALA A 364 0.36 -17.98 15.11
C ALA A 364 1.09 -18.45 16.37
N ALA A 365 2.41 -18.26 16.45
CA ALA A 365 3.21 -18.63 17.62
C ALA A 365 2.96 -17.76 18.87
N ARG A 366 2.25 -16.63 18.74
CA ARG A 366 1.92 -15.73 19.85
C ARG A 366 0.50 -15.87 20.39
N ARG A 367 -0.37 -16.57 19.67
CA ARG A 367 -1.72 -16.93 20.13
C ARG A 367 -1.63 -18.20 20.95
#